data_AF-A0A1B6HRR8-F1
#
_entry.id   AF-A0A1B6HRR8-F1
#
_cell.length_a   1.000
_cell.length_b   1.000
_cell.length_c   1.000
_cell.angle_alpha   90.00
_cell.angle_beta   90.00
_cell.angle_gamma   90.00
#
_symmetry.space_group_name_H-M   'P 1'
#
loop_
_entity.id
_entity.type
_entity.pdbx_description
1 polymer ?
#
loop_
_entity_poly.entity_id
_entity_poly.type
_entity_poly.pdbx_seq_one_letter_code
_entity_poly.pdbx_strand_id
1 'polypeptide(L)'
;SSKEDLLINTYKALDVQKQQLEAMNNDFDALKTEHEQEKLELQTKIDALEKELKDSYAKFMETSIHLDDTNAMYAMTFGLDKKATESKQPNPSEIKIKELESELAKERERVSVLEDMINVLQAKSAKDKGSLEQVHQQVCSLAEELKEAVRVKNVYHKMVKDAHEQLKTKSESMEREMAMKEMELENKRRQLKNVQRNLDLVTRASQEKQEQAVNISTQTEFENNAQSIFLQNVGLKQEVRKLQRQIEERSTPRSSRERSTGRRSSDLDREQARQLRQANDKLEELAKEIKVLKEREAKSSKGYRLQDAETFIQALVKENKLLKREVEELKAPNRKLSDRRADFVKEESPSLHLWKYFSSVNSHHFGCSHRVFSNSQNSNNRTFFAEKE
;
A
#
# COMPACT_ATOMS: atom_id res chain seq x y z
N SER A 1 16.76 9.15 -9.89
CA SER A 1 17.94 8.59 -9.19
C SER A 1 17.69 7.15 -8.73
N SER A 2 17.29 6.81 -7.50
CA SER A 2 17.31 5.39 -7.04
C SER A 2 16.47 4.37 -7.82
N LYS A 3 15.36 4.78 -8.49
CA LYS A 3 14.54 3.88 -9.34
C LYS A 3 15.15 3.62 -10.72
N GLU A 4 15.84 4.62 -11.28
CA GLU A 4 16.54 4.47 -12.56
C GLU A 4 17.78 3.58 -12.40
N ASP A 5 18.50 3.73 -11.28
CA ASP A 5 19.65 2.89 -10.96
C ASP A 5 19.24 1.42 -10.77
N LEU A 6 18.07 1.18 -10.17
CA LEU A 6 17.48 -0.16 -10.06
C LEU A 6 17.12 -0.74 -11.42
N LEU A 7 16.49 0.04 -12.30
CA LEU A 7 16.16 -0.39 -13.67
C LEU A 7 17.42 -0.73 -14.47
N ILE A 8 18.44 0.13 -14.42
CA ILE A 8 19.71 -0.09 -15.11
C ILE A 8 20.38 -1.38 -14.60
N ASN A 9 20.38 -1.61 -13.29
CA ASN A 9 20.95 -2.83 -12.71
C ASN A 9 20.16 -4.09 -13.10
N THR A 10 18.82 -4.01 -13.16
CA THR A 10 18.01 -5.14 -13.64
C THR A 10 18.24 -5.43 -15.11
N TYR A 11 18.41 -4.41 -15.96
CA TYR A 11 18.73 -4.61 -17.38
C TYR A 11 20.12 -5.24 -17.56
N LYS A 12 21.12 -4.79 -16.80
CA LYS A 12 22.46 -5.40 -16.81
C LYS A 12 22.43 -6.86 -16.37
N ALA A 13 21.67 -7.19 -15.32
CA ALA A 13 21.52 -8.56 -14.86
C ALA A 13 20.84 -9.46 -15.90
N LEU A 14 19.82 -8.92 -16.59
CA LEU A 14 19.12 -9.62 -17.66
C LEU A 14 20.05 -9.88 -18.87
N ASP A 15 20.89 -8.90 -19.22
CA ASP A 15 21.83 -9.01 -20.34
C ASP A 15 22.93 -10.04 -20.05
N VAL A 16 23.42 -10.11 -18.81
CA VAL A 16 24.36 -11.15 -18.36
C VAL A 16 23.71 -12.53 -18.42
N GLN A 17 22.45 -12.67 -17.99
CA GLN A 17 21.71 -13.93 -18.09
C GLN A 17 21.50 -14.37 -19.55
N LYS A 18 21.25 -13.41 -20.45
CA LYS A 18 21.13 -13.69 -21.88
C LYS A 18 22.45 -14.18 -22.48
N GLN A 19 23.56 -13.54 -22.15
CA GLN A 19 24.89 -13.98 -22.59
C GLN A 19 25.26 -15.37 -22.05
N GLN A 20 24.87 -15.69 -20.81
CA GLN A 20 25.07 -17.03 -20.24
C GLN A 20 24.24 -18.10 -20.97
N LEU A 21 23.00 -17.79 -21.35
CA LEU A 21 22.17 -18.70 -22.15
C LEU A 21 22.73 -18.92 -23.55
N GLU A 22 23.22 -17.87 -24.21
CA GLU A 22 23.86 -17.98 -25.52
C GLU A 22 25.14 -18.82 -25.45
N ALA A 23 25.96 -18.65 -24.41
CA ALA A 23 27.15 -19.48 -24.18
C ALA A 23 26.78 -20.96 -23.95
N MET A 24 25.78 -21.23 -23.12
CA MET A 24 25.31 -22.59 -22.83
C MET A 24 24.71 -23.27 -24.06
N ASN A 25 24.07 -22.51 -24.94
CA ASN A 25 23.54 -23.03 -26.20
C ASN A 25 24.67 -23.39 -27.18
N ASN A 26 25.73 -22.58 -27.25
CA ASN A 26 26.92 -22.90 -28.04
C ASN A 26 27.64 -24.15 -27.52
N ASP A 27 27.74 -24.31 -26.19
CA ASP A 27 28.32 -25.50 -25.57
C ASP A 27 27.49 -26.76 -25.87
N PHE A 28 26.15 -26.63 -25.88
CA PHE A 28 25.25 -27.72 -26.25
C PHE A 28 25.41 -28.13 -27.72
N ASP A 29 25.50 -27.15 -28.62
CA ASP A 29 25.74 -27.42 -30.04
C ASP A 29 27.11 -28.09 -30.27
N ALA A 30 28.15 -27.67 -29.54
CA ALA A 30 29.47 -28.32 -29.58
C ALA A 30 29.41 -29.79 -29.12
N LEU A 31 28.79 -30.05 -27.96
CA LEU A 31 28.57 -31.40 -27.45
C LEU A 31 27.78 -32.29 -28.42
N LYS A 32 26.78 -31.70 -29.09
CA LYS A 32 26.00 -32.41 -30.10
C LYS A 32 26.87 -32.82 -31.29
N THR A 33 27.73 -31.91 -31.78
CA THR A 33 28.65 -32.24 -32.87
C THR A 33 29.68 -33.29 -32.49
N GLU A 34 30.21 -33.23 -31.26
CA GLU A 34 31.15 -34.23 -30.74
C GLU A 34 30.49 -35.62 -30.64
N HIS A 35 29.26 -35.68 -30.13
CA HIS A 35 28.49 -36.93 -30.06
C HIS A 35 28.18 -37.51 -31.44
N GLU A 36 27.83 -36.67 -32.42
CA GLU A 36 27.60 -37.11 -33.80
C GLU A 36 28.88 -37.67 -34.44
N GLN A 37 30.04 -37.07 -34.12
CA GLN A 37 31.34 -37.55 -34.58
C GLN A 37 31.73 -38.89 -33.93
N GLU A 38 31.61 -39.02 -32.61
CA GLU A 38 31.85 -40.28 -31.89
C GLU A 38 30.96 -41.42 -32.42
N LYS A 39 29.69 -41.12 -32.71
CA LYS A 39 28.77 -42.08 -33.30
C LYS A 39 29.24 -42.56 -34.67
N LEU A 40 29.76 -41.66 -35.50
CA LEU A 40 30.30 -42.00 -36.82
C LEU A 40 31.56 -42.87 -36.71
N GLU A 41 32.46 -42.55 -35.77
CA GLU A 41 33.67 -43.33 -35.51
C GLU A 41 33.36 -44.74 -34.99
N LEU A 42 32.39 -44.87 -34.08
CA LEU A 42 31.93 -46.17 -33.58
C LEU A 42 31.29 -47.00 -34.69
N GLN A 43 30.46 -46.40 -35.54
CA GLN A 43 29.89 -47.09 -36.69
C GLN A 43 30.97 -47.61 -37.64
N THR A 44 31.99 -46.78 -37.92
CA THR A 44 33.11 -47.18 -38.78
C THR A 44 33.91 -48.34 -38.17
N LYS A 45 34.10 -48.37 -36.85
CA LYS A 45 34.74 -49.50 -36.15
C LYS A 45 33.90 -50.76 -36.21
N ILE A 46 32.57 -50.66 -36.06
CA ILE A 46 31.66 -51.81 -36.19
C ILE A 46 31.78 -52.40 -37.60
N ASP A 47 31.69 -51.56 -38.63
CA ASP A 47 31.77 -52.00 -40.03
C ASP A 47 33.13 -52.67 -40.34
N ALA A 48 34.23 -52.15 -39.78
CA ALA A 48 35.56 -52.75 -39.91
C ALA A 48 35.66 -54.13 -39.23
N LEU A 49 35.12 -54.27 -38.00
CA LEU A 49 35.11 -55.54 -37.28
C LEU A 49 34.20 -56.57 -37.96
N GLU A 50 33.05 -56.15 -38.49
CA GLU A 50 32.17 -57.04 -39.26
C GLU A 50 32.87 -57.56 -40.54
N LYS A 51 33.65 -56.70 -41.20
CA LYS A 51 34.43 -57.10 -42.36
C LYS A 51 35.55 -58.07 -41.98
N GLU A 52 36.30 -57.79 -40.92
CA GLU A 52 37.36 -58.67 -40.43
C GLU A 52 36.83 -60.05 -40.02
N LEU A 53 35.65 -60.09 -39.39
CA LEU A 53 34.96 -61.34 -39.04
C LEU A 53 34.58 -62.14 -40.29
N LYS A 54 34.02 -61.48 -41.31
CA LYS A 54 33.66 -62.12 -42.59
C LYS A 54 34.90 -62.65 -43.32
N ASP A 55 35.98 -61.86 -43.37
CA ASP A 55 37.24 -62.24 -44.01
C ASP A 55 37.90 -63.41 -43.27
N SER A 56 37.89 -63.40 -41.93
CA SER A 56 38.39 -64.48 -41.08
C SER A 56 37.58 -65.78 -41.28
N TYR A 57 36.25 -65.67 -41.31
CA TYR A 57 35.38 -66.81 -41.56
C TYR A 57 35.60 -67.41 -42.97
N ALA A 58 35.73 -66.55 -43.99
CA ALA A 58 36.03 -66.99 -45.35
C ALA A 58 37.36 -67.74 -45.43
N LYS A 59 38.40 -67.21 -44.79
CA LYS A 59 39.73 -67.83 -44.72
C LYS A 59 39.71 -69.16 -43.95
N PHE A 60 38.93 -69.25 -42.88
CA PHE A 60 38.73 -70.49 -42.14
C PHE A 60 38.02 -71.56 -42.99
N MET A 61 36.99 -71.18 -43.74
CA MET A 61 36.29 -72.10 -44.64
C MET A 61 37.21 -72.58 -45.78
N GLU A 62 38.00 -71.69 -46.37
CA GLU A 62 38.96 -72.03 -47.43
C GLU A 62 40.07 -72.96 -46.93
N THR A 63 40.61 -72.71 -45.74
CA THR A 63 41.61 -73.60 -45.11
C THR A 63 41.03 -74.94 -44.69
N SER A 64 39.76 -74.99 -44.26
CA SER A 64 39.07 -76.24 -43.93
C SER A 64 38.84 -77.12 -45.16
N ILE A 65 38.44 -76.52 -46.29
CA ILE A 65 38.30 -77.22 -47.57
C ILE A 65 39.65 -77.79 -48.03
N HIS A 66 40.73 -77.01 -47.93
CA HIS A 66 42.07 -77.50 -48.26
C HIS A 66 42.55 -78.63 -47.34
N LEU A 67 42.17 -78.63 -46.06
CA LEU A 67 42.51 -79.71 -45.13
C LEU A 67 41.79 -81.01 -45.48
N ASP A 68 40.51 -80.93 -45.89
CA ASP A 68 39.73 -82.09 -46.32
C ASP A 68 40.24 -82.67 -47.65
N ASP A 69 40.60 -81.83 -48.61
CA ASP A 69 41.21 -82.28 -49.88
C ASP A 69 42.58 -82.93 -49.66
N THR A 70 43.37 -82.37 -48.74
CA THR A 70 44.70 -82.91 -48.40
C THR A 70 44.56 -84.24 -47.64
N ASN A 71 43.62 -84.33 -46.69
CA ASN A 71 43.30 -85.57 -45.97
C ASN A 71 42.73 -86.65 -46.90
N ALA A 72 41.88 -86.28 -47.87
CA ALA A 72 41.36 -87.19 -48.89
C ALA A 72 42.48 -87.70 -49.82
N MET A 73 43.43 -86.85 -50.20
CA MET A 73 44.63 -87.28 -50.94
C MET A 73 45.53 -88.21 -50.11
N TYR A 74 45.78 -87.92 -48.82
CA TYR A 74 46.54 -88.79 -47.94
C TYR A 74 45.86 -90.16 -47.73
N ALA A 75 44.53 -90.18 -47.59
CA ALA A 75 43.76 -91.42 -47.47
C ALA A 75 43.80 -92.27 -48.74
N MET A 76 43.77 -91.64 -49.93
CA MET A 76 43.90 -92.34 -51.21
C MET A 76 45.32 -92.82 -51.51
N THR A 77 46.36 -92.09 -51.07
CA THR A 77 47.78 -92.45 -51.34
C THR A 77 48.35 -93.47 -50.36
N PHE A 78 47.87 -93.50 -49.11
CA PHE A 78 48.46 -94.34 -48.06
C PHE A 78 47.56 -95.44 -47.51
N GLY A 79 46.38 -95.69 -48.09
CA GLY A 79 45.56 -96.89 -47.84
C GLY A 79 45.66 -97.40 -46.40
N LEU A 80 45.22 -96.60 -45.44
CA LEU A 80 45.44 -96.88 -44.01
C LEU A 80 44.50 -97.99 -43.52
N ASP A 81 44.83 -99.22 -43.87
CA ASP A 81 44.34 -100.42 -43.20
C ASP A 81 45.13 -100.56 -41.88
N LYS A 82 44.64 -99.91 -40.81
CA LYS A 82 45.30 -99.96 -39.50
C LYS A 82 44.69 -101.03 -38.62
N LYS A 83 45.27 -102.23 -38.69
CA LYS A 83 45.28 -103.19 -37.59
C LYS A 83 46.01 -102.58 -36.39
N ALA A 84 45.38 -102.75 -35.23
CA ALA A 84 45.80 -102.30 -33.92
C ALA A 84 47.25 -102.69 -33.59
N THR A 85 48.02 -101.71 -33.13
CA THR A 85 49.23 -101.91 -32.33
C THR A 85 49.01 -101.22 -31.01
N GLU A 86 48.72 -102.02 -29.98
CA GLU A 86 48.60 -101.61 -28.58
C GLU A 86 49.98 -101.17 -28.07
N SER A 87 50.23 -99.86 -28.08
CA SER A 87 51.31 -99.28 -27.27
C SER A 87 50.75 -98.84 -25.92
N LYS A 88 51.23 -99.44 -24.83
CA LYS A 88 50.90 -99.10 -23.42
C LYS A 88 51.48 -97.75 -22.94
N GLN A 89 51.77 -96.82 -23.86
CA GLN A 89 52.00 -95.42 -23.51
C GLN A 89 50.82 -94.60 -24.02
N PRO A 90 50.25 -93.68 -23.22
CA PRO A 90 49.16 -92.85 -23.68
C PRO A 90 49.62 -92.13 -24.94
N ASN A 91 48.87 -92.34 -26.02
CA ASN A 91 49.18 -91.76 -27.33
C ASN A 91 49.22 -90.23 -27.14
N PRO A 92 50.27 -89.51 -27.58
CA PRO A 92 50.39 -88.06 -27.40
C PRO A 92 49.15 -87.30 -27.88
N SER A 93 48.50 -87.82 -28.93
CA SER A 93 47.24 -87.30 -29.45
C SER A 93 46.07 -87.44 -28.47
N GLU A 94 46.00 -88.53 -27.68
CA GLU A 94 44.93 -88.75 -26.70
C GLU A 94 45.05 -87.81 -25.50
N ILE A 95 46.29 -87.50 -25.07
CA ILE A 95 46.54 -86.48 -24.03
C ILE A 95 46.10 -85.11 -24.55
N LYS A 96 46.46 -84.75 -25.79
CA LYS A 96 46.08 -83.48 -26.39
C LYS A 96 44.56 -83.35 -26.58
N ILE A 97 43.88 -84.45 -26.92
CA ILE A 97 42.41 -84.47 -27.00
C ILE A 97 41.78 -84.18 -25.64
N LYS A 98 42.24 -84.84 -24.56
CA LYS A 98 41.72 -84.59 -23.21
C LYS A 98 41.98 -83.16 -22.71
N GLU A 99 43.12 -82.57 -23.07
CA GLU A 99 43.40 -81.15 -22.81
C GLU A 99 42.42 -80.23 -23.55
N LEU A 100 42.20 -80.46 -24.85
CA LEU A 100 41.26 -79.68 -25.66
C LEU A 100 39.81 -79.85 -25.19
N GLU A 101 39.41 -81.04 -24.75
CA GLU A 101 38.09 -81.29 -24.15
C GLU A 101 37.93 -80.50 -22.83
N SER A 102 38.99 -80.44 -22.01
CA SER A 102 38.99 -79.64 -20.78
C SER A 102 38.92 -78.14 -21.06
N GLU A 103 39.66 -77.64 -22.05
CA GLU A 103 39.61 -76.24 -22.49
C GLU A 103 38.23 -75.89 -23.07
N LEU A 104 37.66 -76.77 -23.89
CA LEU A 104 36.31 -76.61 -24.44
C LEU A 104 35.25 -76.55 -23.33
N ALA A 105 35.38 -77.39 -22.29
CA ALA A 105 34.48 -77.35 -21.14
C ALA A 105 34.57 -76.02 -20.38
N LYS A 106 35.79 -75.50 -20.15
CA LYS A 106 36.00 -74.19 -19.51
C LYS A 106 35.43 -73.04 -20.33
N GLU A 107 35.60 -73.07 -21.66
CA GLU A 107 35.02 -72.03 -22.52
C GLU A 107 33.50 -72.11 -22.58
N ARG A 108 32.90 -73.31 -22.58
CA ARG A 108 31.44 -73.45 -22.46
C ARG A 108 30.89 -72.86 -21.16
N GLU A 109 31.58 -73.08 -20.04
CA GLU A 109 31.22 -72.47 -18.76
C GLU A 109 31.34 -70.95 -18.80
N ARG A 110 32.42 -70.43 -19.42
CA ARG A 110 32.62 -68.99 -19.61
C ARG A 110 31.52 -68.36 -20.47
N VAL A 111 31.12 -69.01 -21.57
CA VAL A 111 30.03 -68.55 -22.43
C VAL A 111 28.71 -68.50 -21.64
N SER A 112 28.41 -69.53 -20.84
CA SER A 112 27.21 -69.55 -19.98
C SER A 112 27.17 -68.36 -19.01
N VAL A 113 28.30 -68.03 -18.37
CA VAL A 113 28.38 -66.88 -17.45
C VAL A 113 28.18 -65.54 -18.19
N LEU A 114 28.71 -65.43 -19.41
CA LEU A 114 28.53 -64.24 -20.24
C LEU A 114 27.08 -64.07 -20.69
N GLU A 115 26.39 -65.15 -21.06
CA GLU A 115 24.97 -65.15 -21.42
C GLU A 115 24.10 -64.66 -20.25
N ASP A 116 24.36 -65.15 -19.03
CA ASP A 116 23.66 -64.70 -17.82
C ASP A 116 23.89 -63.21 -17.56
N MET A 117 25.14 -62.73 -17.73
CA MET A 117 25.46 -61.31 -17.54
C MET A 117 24.77 -60.41 -18.60
N ILE A 118 24.68 -60.88 -19.84
CA ILE A 118 23.93 -60.18 -20.91
C ILE A 118 22.45 -60.07 -20.53
N ASN A 119 21.84 -61.14 -20.03
CA ASN A 119 20.44 -61.14 -19.61
C ASN A 119 20.19 -60.13 -18.47
N VAL A 120 21.10 -60.07 -17.48
CA VAL A 120 21.03 -59.10 -16.38
C VAL A 120 21.14 -57.66 -16.91
N LEU A 121 22.07 -57.40 -17.84
CA LEU A 121 22.24 -56.08 -18.44
C LEU A 121 21.05 -55.65 -19.28
N GLN A 122 20.43 -56.56 -20.02
CA GLN A 122 19.20 -56.29 -20.78
C GLN A 122 18.03 -55.96 -19.85
N ALA A 123 17.86 -56.71 -18.76
CA ALA A 123 16.82 -56.42 -17.77
C ALA A 123 17.04 -55.05 -17.10
N LYS A 124 18.29 -54.71 -16.77
CA LYS A 124 18.64 -53.40 -16.22
C LYS A 124 18.37 -52.27 -17.22
N SER A 125 18.79 -52.44 -18.48
CA SER A 125 18.55 -51.46 -19.54
C SER A 125 17.06 -51.20 -19.76
N ALA A 126 16.21 -52.24 -19.73
CA ALA A 126 14.77 -52.08 -19.86
C ALA A 126 14.16 -51.30 -18.69
N LYS A 127 14.63 -51.57 -17.46
CA LYS A 127 14.20 -50.85 -16.26
C LYS A 127 14.59 -49.37 -16.32
N ASP A 128 15.85 -49.09 -16.66
CA ASP A 128 16.37 -47.72 -16.73
C ASP A 128 15.66 -46.91 -17.82
N LYS A 129 15.35 -47.54 -18.97
CA LYS A 129 14.53 -46.93 -20.02
C LYS A 129 13.12 -46.54 -19.51
N GLY A 130 12.46 -47.44 -18.79
CA GLY A 130 11.14 -47.15 -18.20
C GLY A 130 11.18 -46.02 -17.18
N SER A 131 12.21 -45.98 -16.33
CA SER A 131 12.41 -44.87 -15.38
C SER A 131 12.68 -43.54 -16.11
N LEU A 132 13.47 -43.56 -17.18
CA LEU A 132 13.74 -42.36 -17.99
C LEU A 132 12.47 -41.83 -18.67
N GLU A 133 11.63 -42.71 -19.21
CA GLU A 133 10.33 -42.33 -19.80
C GLU A 133 9.40 -41.69 -18.77
N GLN A 134 9.36 -42.21 -17.54
CA GLN A 134 8.58 -41.60 -16.45
C GLN A 134 9.10 -40.21 -16.08
N VAL A 135 10.41 -40.03 -15.95
CA VAL A 135 11.02 -38.72 -15.69
C VAL A 135 10.70 -37.75 -16.83
N HIS A 136 10.79 -38.20 -18.08
CA HIS A 136 10.45 -37.37 -19.24
C HIS A 136 8.99 -36.89 -19.20
N GLN A 137 8.04 -37.78 -18.88
CA GLN A 137 6.63 -37.41 -18.73
C GLN A 137 6.41 -36.39 -17.61
N GLN A 138 7.09 -36.54 -16.47
CA GLN A 138 7.02 -35.58 -15.36
C GLN A 138 7.56 -34.21 -15.75
N VAL A 139 8.71 -34.16 -16.43
CA VAL A 139 9.30 -32.90 -16.92
C VAL A 139 8.36 -32.21 -17.91
N CYS A 140 7.75 -32.95 -18.82
CA CYS A 140 6.76 -32.41 -19.76
C CYS A 140 5.53 -31.84 -19.04
N SER A 141 5.00 -32.53 -18.03
CA SER A 141 3.88 -32.02 -17.22
C SER A 141 4.24 -30.73 -16.50
N LEU A 142 5.40 -30.67 -15.84
CA LEU A 142 5.88 -29.49 -15.14
C LEU A 142 6.15 -28.32 -16.10
N ALA A 143 6.61 -28.59 -17.32
CA ALA A 143 6.81 -27.56 -18.34
C ALA A 143 5.50 -26.91 -18.76
N GLU A 144 4.41 -27.68 -18.90
CA GLU A 144 3.08 -27.13 -19.22
C GLU A 144 2.49 -26.35 -18.04
N GLU A 145 2.65 -26.84 -16.80
CA GLU A 145 2.26 -26.08 -15.61
C GLU A 145 3.00 -24.75 -15.49
N LEU A 146 4.30 -24.73 -15.80
CA LEU A 146 5.10 -23.50 -15.82
C LEU A 146 4.63 -22.54 -16.91
N LYS A 147 4.32 -23.03 -18.12
CA LYS A 147 3.76 -22.19 -19.20
C LYS A 147 2.44 -21.55 -18.76
N GLU A 148 1.55 -22.29 -18.12
CA GLU A 148 0.27 -21.76 -17.64
C GLU A 148 0.47 -20.76 -16.50
N ALA A 149 1.34 -21.06 -15.53
CA ALA A 149 1.69 -20.12 -14.46
C ALA A 149 2.24 -18.79 -15.01
N VAL A 150 3.06 -18.84 -16.07
CA VAL A 150 3.55 -17.64 -16.77
C VAL A 150 2.41 -16.88 -17.46
N ARG A 151 1.47 -17.56 -18.12
CA ARG A 151 0.29 -16.91 -18.70
C ARG A 151 -0.52 -16.19 -17.63
N VAL A 152 -0.85 -16.87 -16.53
CA VAL A 152 -1.62 -16.31 -15.42
C VAL A 152 -0.90 -15.11 -14.80
N LYS A 153 0.42 -15.20 -14.57
CA LYS A 153 1.24 -14.09 -14.09
C LYS A 153 1.11 -12.86 -15.00
N ASN A 154 1.17 -13.05 -16.32
CA ASN A 154 1.08 -11.95 -17.28
C ASN A 154 -0.30 -11.28 -17.26
N VAL A 155 -1.38 -12.06 -17.08
CA VAL A 155 -2.73 -11.51 -16.91
C VAL A 155 -2.82 -10.66 -15.63
N TYR A 156 -2.35 -11.18 -14.50
CA TYR A 156 -2.35 -10.42 -13.24
C TYR A 156 -1.49 -9.15 -13.32
N HIS A 157 -0.32 -9.22 -13.98
CA HIS A 157 0.52 -8.05 -14.18
C HIS A 157 -0.20 -6.95 -14.96
N LYS A 158 -0.95 -7.32 -16.02
CA LYS A 158 -1.78 -6.38 -16.78
C LYS A 158 -2.88 -5.77 -15.91
N MET A 159 -3.61 -6.59 -15.15
CA MET A 159 -4.67 -6.10 -14.24
C MET A 159 -4.13 -5.12 -13.20
N VAL A 160 -2.95 -5.39 -12.62
CA VAL A 160 -2.31 -4.50 -11.65
C VAL A 160 -1.90 -3.18 -12.31
N LYS A 161 -1.36 -3.23 -13.54
CA LYS A 161 -1.00 -2.03 -14.30
C LYS A 161 -2.24 -1.17 -14.59
N ASP A 162 -3.32 -1.78 -15.06
CA ASP A 162 -4.59 -1.09 -15.37
C ASP A 162 -5.19 -0.47 -14.10
N ALA A 163 -5.18 -1.20 -12.97
CA ALA A 163 -5.65 -0.69 -11.68
C ALA A 163 -4.80 0.49 -11.17
N HIS A 164 -3.48 0.44 -11.37
CA HIS A 164 -2.59 1.55 -11.00
C HIS A 164 -2.88 2.81 -11.81
N GLU A 165 -3.13 2.66 -13.11
CA GLU A 165 -3.47 3.77 -14.01
C GLU A 165 -4.84 4.39 -13.67
N GLN A 166 -5.83 3.56 -13.32
CA GLN A 166 -7.13 4.02 -12.80
C GLN A 166 -7.00 4.79 -11.48
N LEU A 167 -6.17 4.30 -10.55
CA LEU A 167 -5.93 5.00 -9.29
C LEU A 167 -5.22 6.34 -9.51
N LYS A 168 -4.23 6.38 -10.41
CA LYS A 168 -3.51 7.60 -10.75
C LYS A 168 -4.46 8.65 -11.35
N THR A 169 -5.26 8.27 -12.35
CA THR A 169 -6.23 9.18 -12.98
C THR A 169 -7.28 9.68 -11.99
N LYS A 170 -7.76 8.81 -11.08
CA LYS A 170 -8.69 9.22 -10.02
C LYS A 170 -8.07 10.18 -9.02
N SER A 171 -6.80 9.96 -8.63
CA SER A 171 -6.05 10.86 -7.74
C SER A 171 -5.89 12.24 -8.37
N GLU A 172 -5.44 12.29 -9.63
CA GLU A 172 -5.28 13.55 -10.37
C GLU A 172 -6.62 14.28 -10.54
N SER A 173 -7.72 13.56 -10.79
CA SER A 173 -9.06 14.15 -10.86
C SER A 173 -9.49 14.76 -9.53
N MET A 174 -9.25 14.05 -8.42
CA MET A 174 -9.59 14.52 -7.08
C MET A 174 -8.74 15.73 -6.67
N GLU A 175 -7.44 15.74 -7.00
CA GLU A 175 -6.57 16.89 -6.77
C GLU A 175 -7.05 18.14 -7.51
N ARG A 176 -7.47 17.99 -8.78
CA ARG A 176 -8.06 19.10 -9.56
C ARG A 176 -9.36 19.60 -8.92
N GLU A 177 -10.23 18.71 -8.46
CA GLU A 177 -11.47 19.10 -7.79
C GLU A 177 -11.21 19.83 -6.47
N MET A 178 -10.26 19.35 -5.68
CA MET A 178 -9.85 20.00 -4.43
C MET A 178 -9.26 21.39 -4.68
N ALA A 179 -8.38 21.55 -5.68
CA ALA A 179 -7.82 22.84 -6.05
C ALA A 179 -8.93 23.84 -6.50
N MET A 180 -9.93 23.37 -7.25
CA MET A 180 -11.08 24.18 -7.64
C MET A 180 -11.91 24.61 -6.42
N LYS A 181 -12.18 23.70 -5.48
CA LYS A 181 -12.91 24.01 -4.23
C LYS A 181 -12.13 24.97 -3.34
N GLU A 182 -10.81 24.85 -3.26
CA GLU A 182 -9.96 25.81 -2.54
C GLU A 182 -10.03 27.21 -3.15
N MET A 183 -10.00 27.31 -4.48
CA MET A 183 -10.17 28.59 -5.18
C MET A 183 -11.56 29.20 -4.93
N GLU A 184 -12.61 28.38 -4.95
CA GLU A 184 -13.97 28.82 -4.63
C GLU A 184 -14.08 29.32 -3.17
N LEU A 185 -13.52 28.58 -2.21
CA LEU A 185 -13.48 28.97 -0.80
C LEU A 185 -12.74 30.30 -0.60
N GLU A 186 -11.61 30.49 -1.27
CA GLU A 186 -10.87 31.74 -1.21
C GLU A 186 -11.68 32.91 -1.78
N ASN A 187 -12.40 32.70 -2.89
CA ASN A 187 -13.33 33.70 -3.41
C ASN A 187 -14.47 34.02 -2.44
N LYS A 188 -15.08 33.01 -1.80
CA LYS A 188 -16.11 33.21 -0.78
C LYS A 188 -15.57 33.95 0.44
N ARG A 189 -14.34 33.67 0.88
CA ARG A 189 -13.66 34.42 1.95
C ARG A 189 -13.47 35.89 1.59
N ARG A 190 -13.08 36.19 0.36
CA ARG A 190 -12.96 37.58 -0.13
C ARG A 190 -14.31 38.29 -0.15
N GLN A 191 -15.37 37.61 -0.63
CA GLN A 191 -16.73 38.15 -0.59
C GLN A 191 -17.19 38.45 0.83
N LEU A 192 -16.95 37.53 1.77
CA LEU A 192 -17.31 37.70 3.19
C LEU A 192 -16.57 38.89 3.82
N LYS A 193 -15.27 39.05 3.56
CA LYS A 193 -14.50 40.23 4.01
C LYS A 193 -15.09 41.53 3.49
N ASN A 194 -15.55 41.57 2.24
CA ASN A 194 -16.17 42.76 1.66
C ASN A 194 -17.55 43.05 2.28
N VAL A 195 -18.37 42.01 2.49
CA VAL A 195 -19.66 42.16 3.19
C VAL A 195 -19.45 42.65 4.62
N GLN A 196 -18.46 42.12 5.34
CA GLN A 196 -18.14 42.57 6.69
C GLN A 196 -17.73 44.04 6.72
N ARG A 197 -16.86 44.49 5.80
CA ARG A 197 -16.51 45.91 5.68
C ARG A 197 -17.72 46.79 5.41
N ASN A 198 -18.62 46.37 4.52
CA ASN A 198 -19.84 47.12 4.22
C ASN A 198 -20.77 47.19 5.44
N LEU A 199 -20.89 46.08 6.19
CA LEU A 199 -21.64 46.07 7.44
C LEU A 199 -21.04 47.04 8.45
N ASP A 200 -19.72 47.00 8.67
CA ASP A 200 -19.04 47.91 9.60
C ASP A 200 -19.25 49.38 9.22
N LEU A 201 -19.21 49.71 7.91
CA LEU A 201 -19.49 51.06 7.41
C LEU A 201 -20.94 51.48 7.66
N VAL A 202 -21.91 50.59 7.39
CA VAL A 202 -23.34 50.87 7.65
C VAL A 202 -23.61 51.02 9.15
N THR A 203 -22.98 50.19 10.00
CA THR A 203 -23.08 50.30 11.45
C THR A 203 -22.55 51.63 11.95
N ARG A 204 -21.36 52.07 11.50
CA ARG A 204 -20.83 53.40 11.86
C ARG A 204 -21.73 54.53 11.37
N ALA A 205 -22.17 54.49 10.12
CA ALA A 205 -23.08 55.50 9.57
C ALA A 205 -24.41 55.57 10.36
N SER A 206 -24.91 54.43 10.83
CA SER A 206 -26.10 54.38 11.70
C SER A 206 -25.82 54.98 13.09
N GLN A 207 -24.65 54.69 13.68
CA GLN A 207 -24.24 55.27 14.97
C GLN A 207 -24.09 56.80 14.86
N GLU A 208 -23.43 57.29 13.82
CA GLU A 208 -23.28 58.73 13.56
C GLU A 208 -24.63 59.43 13.38
N LYS A 209 -25.57 58.82 12.64
CA LYS A 209 -26.94 59.36 12.52
C LYS A 209 -27.68 59.38 13.86
N GLN A 210 -27.49 58.36 14.69
CA GLN A 210 -28.11 58.28 16.01
C GLN A 210 -27.53 59.32 16.96
N GLU A 211 -26.21 59.54 16.95
CA GLU A 211 -25.53 60.60 17.70
C GLU A 211 -25.98 61.99 17.24
N GLN A 212 -26.10 62.22 15.92
CA GLN A 212 -26.64 63.47 15.39
C GLN A 212 -28.09 63.71 15.80
N ALA A 213 -28.94 62.68 15.78
CA ALA A 213 -30.33 62.79 16.21
C ALA A 213 -30.46 63.16 17.71
N VAL A 214 -29.62 62.58 18.57
CA VAL A 214 -29.56 62.90 20.01
C VAL A 214 -29.05 64.33 20.23
N ASN A 215 -28.05 64.78 19.48
CA ASN A 215 -27.54 66.15 19.58
C ASN A 215 -28.59 67.19 19.13
N ILE A 216 -29.36 66.89 18.08
CA ILE A 216 -30.43 67.78 17.61
C ILE A 216 -31.59 67.84 18.62
N SER A 217 -31.99 66.71 19.22
CA SER A 217 -33.08 66.70 20.21
C SER A 217 -32.69 67.45 21.49
N THR A 218 -31.46 67.27 21.96
CA THR A 218 -30.96 67.99 23.15
C THR A 218 -30.83 69.49 22.89
N GLN A 219 -30.39 69.91 21.70
CA GLN A 219 -30.32 71.33 21.35
C GLN A 219 -31.71 71.99 21.28
N THR A 220 -32.71 71.30 20.72
CA THR A 220 -34.10 71.81 20.70
C THR A 220 -34.71 71.89 22.10
N GLU A 221 -34.38 70.97 23.01
CA GLU A 221 -34.77 71.07 24.42
C GLU A 221 -34.14 72.28 25.12
N PHE A 222 -32.85 72.56 24.88
CA PHE A 222 -32.19 73.75 25.41
C PHE A 222 -32.80 75.04 24.88
N GLU A 223 -33.14 75.11 23.60
CA GLU A 223 -33.79 76.28 22.99
C GLU A 223 -35.19 76.51 23.56
N ASN A 224 -36.00 75.46 23.73
CA ASN A 224 -37.32 75.54 24.35
C ASN A 224 -37.22 75.97 25.82
N ASN A 225 -36.26 75.43 26.57
CA ASN A 225 -36.01 75.84 27.95
C ASN A 225 -35.55 77.30 28.04
N ALA A 226 -34.66 77.75 27.14
CA ALA A 226 -34.23 79.14 27.08
C ALA A 226 -35.39 80.10 26.77
N GLN A 227 -36.27 79.75 25.82
CA GLN A 227 -37.49 80.51 25.52
C GLN A 227 -38.46 80.55 26.71
N SER A 228 -38.67 79.42 27.38
CA SER A 228 -39.52 79.33 28.57
C SER A 228 -38.98 80.21 29.72
N ILE A 229 -37.68 80.12 30.02
CA ILE A 229 -37.01 80.95 31.03
C ILE A 229 -37.08 82.43 30.65
N PHE A 230 -36.94 82.77 29.37
CA PHE A 230 -37.06 84.15 28.90
C PHE A 230 -38.48 84.69 29.13
N LEU A 231 -39.52 83.96 28.74
CA LEU A 231 -40.92 84.34 28.95
C LEU A 231 -41.25 84.48 30.44
N GLN A 232 -40.77 83.55 31.27
CA GLN A 232 -40.96 83.62 32.72
C GLN A 232 -40.27 84.85 33.33
N ASN A 233 -39.05 85.19 32.89
CA ASN A 233 -38.38 86.42 33.30
C ASN A 233 -39.11 87.69 32.85
N VAL A 234 -39.70 87.71 31.66
CA VAL A 234 -40.53 88.83 31.21
C VAL A 234 -41.76 88.97 32.12
N GLY A 235 -42.43 87.87 32.43
CA GLY A 235 -43.57 87.84 33.36
C GLY A 235 -43.17 88.35 34.75
N LEU A 236 -42.08 87.84 35.32
CA LEU A 236 -41.54 88.27 36.61
C LEU A 236 -41.15 89.74 36.60
N LYS A 237 -40.50 90.25 35.55
CA LYS A 237 -40.19 91.69 35.41
C LYS A 237 -41.46 92.54 35.38
N GLN A 238 -42.52 92.07 34.72
CA GLN A 238 -43.81 92.77 34.72
C GLN A 238 -44.47 92.75 36.10
N GLU A 239 -44.42 91.62 36.80
CA GLU A 239 -44.91 91.51 38.19
C GLU A 239 -44.12 92.39 39.15
N VAL A 240 -42.79 92.43 39.05
CA VAL A 240 -41.94 93.33 39.83
C VAL A 240 -42.33 94.78 39.57
N ARG A 241 -42.53 95.19 38.30
CA ARG A 241 -43.01 96.54 37.97
C ARG A 241 -44.43 96.82 38.50
N LYS A 242 -45.30 95.81 38.57
CA LYS A 242 -46.64 95.96 39.16
C LYS A 242 -46.57 96.09 40.68
N LEU A 243 -45.74 95.27 41.34
CA LEU A 243 -45.53 95.31 42.78
C LEU A 243 -44.82 96.60 43.20
N GLN A 244 -43.85 97.08 42.43
CA GLN A 244 -43.25 98.41 42.63
C GLN A 244 -44.31 99.51 42.59
N ARG A 245 -45.19 99.50 41.58
CA ARG A 245 -46.33 100.43 41.51
C ARG A 245 -47.29 100.31 42.70
N GLN A 246 -47.60 99.09 43.14
CA GLN A 246 -48.45 98.87 44.32
C GLN A 246 -47.80 99.32 45.64
N ILE A 247 -46.46 99.23 45.74
CA ILE A 247 -45.70 99.75 46.89
C ILE A 247 -45.73 101.27 46.85
N GLU A 248 -45.52 101.89 45.69
CA GLU A 248 -45.61 103.34 45.49
C GLU A 248 -47.01 103.88 45.82
N GLU A 249 -48.07 103.15 45.46
CA GLU A 249 -49.46 103.48 45.81
C GLU A 249 -49.78 103.32 47.31
N ARG A 250 -49.05 102.45 48.03
CA ARG A 250 -49.19 102.28 49.50
C ARG A 250 -48.39 103.30 50.32
N SER A 251 -47.55 104.12 49.71
CA SER A 251 -46.72 105.14 50.40
C SER A 251 -47.47 106.41 50.85
N THR A 252 -48.81 106.47 50.76
CA THR A 252 -49.63 107.53 51.38
C THR A 252 -50.51 106.93 52.49
N PRO A 253 -50.48 107.45 53.73
CA PRO A 253 -51.11 106.76 54.86
C PRO A 253 -52.56 107.20 55.04
N ARG A 254 -53.53 106.28 54.87
CA ARG A 254 -54.79 106.25 55.64
C ARG A 254 -55.57 104.93 55.51
N SER A 255 -55.56 104.19 56.62
CA SER A 255 -56.71 103.63 57.33
C SER A 255 -57.84 102.95 56.55
N SER A 256 -57.91 101.62 56.65
CA SER A 256 -58.92 100.86 57.45
C SER A 256 -59.41 99.57 56.80
N ARG A 257 -59.45 98.54 57.66
CA ARG A 257 -60.44 97.45 57.75
C ARG A 257 -60.23 96.19 56.91
N GLU A 258 -60.05 95.11 57.66
CA GLU A 258 -60.10 93.70 57.29
C GLU A 258 -61.32 93.33 56.45
N ARG A 259 -61.13 92.43 55.47
CA ARG A 259 -62.13 91.44 55.03
C ARG A 259 -61.49 90.28 54.27
N SER A 260 -61.46 89.13 54.94
CA SER A 260 -61.65 87.75 54.47
C SER A 260 -61.50 87.42 52.96
N THR A 261 -60.57 86.53 52.65
CA THR A 261 -60.62 85.65 51.45
C THR A 261 -60.30 84.20 51.83
N GLY A 262 -61.16 83.62 52.66
CA GLY A 262 -61.32 82.17 52.70
C GLY A 262 -62.17 81.75 51.50
N ARG A 263 -61.52 81.19 50.46
CA ARG A 263 -62.07 80.33 49.37
C ARG A 263 -61.04 80.17 48.23
N ARG A 264 -59.88 79.58 48.52
CA ARG A 264 -58.92 79.15 47.47
C ARG A 264 -58.38 77.72 47.65
N SER A 265 -58.66 77.03 48.76
CA SER A 265 -58.21 75.64 48.92
C SER A 265 -59.02 74.65 48.10
N SER A 266 -60.35 74.82 47.99
CA SER A 266 -61.21 73.83 47.33
C SER A 266 -61.00 73.66 45.81
N ASP A 267 -60.54 74.71 45.13
CA ASP A 267 -60.27 74.65 43.69
C ASP A 267 -58.87 74.10 43.38
N LEU A 268 -57.89 74.38 44.25
CA LEU A 268 -56.56 73.76 44.19
C LEU A 268 -56.61 72.26 44.50
N ASP A 269 -57.41 71.86 45.50
CA ASP A 269 -57.60 70.45 45.86
C ASP A 269 -58.34 69.69 44.74
N ARG A 270 -59.30 70.32 44.06
CA ARG A 270 -59.98 69.74 42.88
C ARG A 270 -59.06 69.58 41.68
N GLU A 271 -58.19 70.56 41.43
CA GLU A 271 -57.27 70.51 40.30
C GLU A 271 -56.12 69.53 40.55
N GLN A 272 -55.59 69.46 41.79
CA GLN A 272 -54.67 68.40 42.20
C GLN A 272 -55.33 67.01 42.11
N ALA A 273 -56.59 66.86 42.51
CA ALA A 273 -57.31 65.60 42.38
C ALA A 273 -57.54 65.19 40.91
N ARG A 274 -57.74 66.15 39.99
CA ARG A 274 -57.80 65.85 38.54
C ARG A 274 -56.45 65.46 37.98
N GLN A 275 -55.38 66.16 38.34
CA GLN A 275 -54.03 65.84 37.90
C GLN A 275 -53.57 64.48 38.41
N LEU A 276 -53.89 64.13 39.67
CA LEU A 276 -53.63 62.81 40.23
C LEU A 276 -54.42 61.70 39.52
N ARG A 277 -55.68 61.95 39.13
CA ARG A 277 -56.45 60.99 38.33
C ARG A 277 -55.83 60.78 36.95
N GLN A 278 -55.47 61.85 36.24
CA GLN A 278 -54.80 61.76 34.93
C GLN A 278 -53.44 61.07 35.02
N ALA A 279 -52.69 61.29 36.11
CA ALA A 279 -51.42 60.60 36.35
C ALA A 279 -51.63 59.10 36.61
N ASN A 280 -52.67 58.74 37.37
CA ASN A 280 -53.02 57.34 37.61
C ASN A 280 -53.51 56.63 36.34
N ASP A 281 -54.30 57.31 35.50
CA ASP A 281 -54.75 56.75 34.21
C ASP A 281 -53.54 56.48 33.28
N LYS A 282 -52.56 57.39 33.24
CA LYS A 282 -51.30 57.18 32.51
C LYS A 282 -50.46 56.04 33.08
N LEU A 283 -50.41 55.87 34.40
CA LEU A 283 -49.72 54.74 35.02
C LEU A 283 -50.39 53.41 34.68
N GLU A 284 -51.72 53.37 34.57
CA GLU A 284 -52.45 52.17 34.17
C GLU A 284 -52.22 51.81 32.69
N GLU A 285 -52.16 52.81 31.79
CA GLU A 285 -51.78 52.60 30.39
C GLU A 285 -50.34 52.07 30.26
N LEU A 286 -49.38 52.69 30.95
CA LEU A 286 -47.99 52.23 30.96
C LEU A 286 -47.86 50.81 31.54
N ALA A 287 -48.65 50.46 32.57
CA ALA A 287 -48.67 49.11 33.12
C ALA A 287 -49.22 48.07 32.11
N LYS A 288 -50.23 48.43 31.31
CA LYS A 288 -50.74 47.59 30.21
C LYS A 288 -49.69 47.41 29.12
N GLU A 289 -48.97 48.46 28.76
CA GLU A 289 -47.91 48.41 27.74
C GLU A 289 -46.72 47.56 28.19
N ILE A 290 -46.28 47.67 29.44
CA ILE A 290 -45.25 46.80 30.04
C ILE A 290 -45.68 45.33 30.00
N LYS A 291 -46.97 45.03 30.25
CA LYS A 291 -47.49 43.67 30.17
C LYS A 291 -47.43 43.12 28.74
N VAL A 292 -47.79 43.93 27.74
CA VAL A 292 -47.69 43.55 26.31
C VAL A 292 -46.23 43.34 25.89
N LEU A 293 -45.31 44.19 26.36
CA LEU A 293 -43.88 44.06 26.06
C LEU A 293 -43.29 42.80 26.70
N LYS A 294 -43.63 42.48 27.95
CA LYS A 294 -43.23 41.21 28.60
C LYS A 294 -43.80 39.99 27.86
N GLU A 295 -45.03 40.05 27.37
CA GLU A 295 -45.60 38.96 26.55
C GLU A 295 -44.89 38.83 25.19
N ARG A 296 -44.48 39.95 24.57
CA ARG A 296 -43.66 39.94 23.34
C ARG A 296 -42.26 39.38 23.59
N GLU A 297 -41.62 39.75 24.68
CA GLU A 297 -40.32 39.20 25.10
C GLU A 297 -40.41 37.69 25.38
N ALA A 298 -41.46 37.25 26.09
CA ALA A 298 -41.71 35.83 26.32
C ALA A 298 -41.96 35.05 25.01
N LYS A 299 -42.64 35.65 24.03
CA LYS A 299 -42.86 35.06 22.70
C LYS A 299 -41.59 35.08 21.85
N SER A 300 -40.75 36.11 21.98
CA SER A 300 -39.44 36.22 21.31
C SER A 300 -38.43 35.22 21.87
N SER A 301 -38.39 35.02 23.19
CA SER A 301 -37.47 34.04 23.83
C SER A 301 -37.82 32.59 23.52
N LYS A 302 -39.07 32.28 23.13
CA LYS A 302 -39.47 30.96 22.60
C LYS A 302 -39.05 30.71 21.15
N GLY A 303 -38.56 31.73 20.44
CA GLY A 303 -38.12 31.64 19.04
C GLY A 303 -36.76 30.98 18.83
N TYR A 304 -35.92 30.91 19.85
CA TYR A 304 -34.74 30.05 19.89
C TYR A 304 -35.13 28.74 20.57
N ARG A 305 -35.69 27.79 19.81
CA ARG A 305 -35.99 26.46 20.32
C ARG A 305 -34.69 25.71 20.62
N LEU A 306 -34.36 25.59 21.90
CA LEU A 306 -33.38 24.63 22.43
C LEU A 306 -33.59 23.22 21.85
N GLN A 307 -34.83 22.84 21.52
CA GLN A 307 -35.17 21.56 20.88
C GLN A 307 -34.53 21.34 19.50
N ASP A 308 -34.33 22.39 18.69
CA ASP A 308 -33.75 22.26 17.35
C ASP A 308 -32.23 22.12 17.41
N ALA A 309 -31.59 22.81 18.38
CA ALA A 309 -30.17 22.62 18.66
C ALA A 309 -29.89 21.23 19.27
N GLU A 310 -30.76 20.74 20.15
CA GLU A 310 -30.60 19.45 20.83
C GLU A 310 -30.84 18.27 19.89
N THR A 311 -31.81 18.37 18.97
CA THR A 311 -32.01 17.39 17.90
C THR A 311 -30.87 17.40 16.88
N PHE A 312 -30.34 18.58 16.54
CA PHE A 312 -29.17 18.71 15.66
C PHE A 312 -27.89 18.13 16.31
N ILE A 313 -27.66 18.40 17.60
CA ILE A 313 -26.55 17.81 18.36
C ILE A 313 -26.72 16.29 18.45
N GLN A 314 -27.93 15.77 18.70
CA GLN A 314 -28.18 14.33 18.73
C GLN A 314 -27.97 13.66 17.35
N ALA A 315 -28.30 14.33 16.26
CA ALA A 315 -28.03 13.85 14.90
C ALA A 315 -26.53 13.76 14.63
N LEU A 316 -25.77 14.81 14.96
CA LEU A 316 -24.30 14.83 14.83
C LEU A 316 -23.62 13.77 15.70
N VAL A 317 -24.14 13.49 16.89
CA VAL A 317 -23.61 12.44 17.78
C VAL A 317 -23.89 11.04 17.20
N LYS A 318 -25.06 10.82 16.57
CA LYS A 318 -25.36 9.55 15.87
C LYS A 318 -24.46 9.36 14.67
N GLU A 319 -24.25 10.39 13.86
CA GLU A 319 -23.37 10.38 12.70
C GLU A 319 -21.91 10.12 13.09
N ASN A 320 -21.41 10.78 14.15
CA ASN A 320 -20.08 10.50 14.70
C ASN A 320 -19.92 9.05 15.18
N LYS A 321 -20.96 8.44 15.75
CA LYS A 321 -20.92 7.03 16.15
C LYS A 321 -20.84 6.09 14.95
N LEU A 322 -21.51 6.41 13.84
CA LEU A 322 -21.44 5.64 12.60
C LEU A 322 -20.05 5.77 11.97
N LEU A 323 -19.53 6.98 11.83
CA LEU A 323 -18.18 7.23 11.31
C LEU A 323 -17.10 6.54 12.15
N LYS A 324 -17.23 6.52 13.48
CA LYS A 324 -16.31 5.76 14.34
C LYS A 324 -16.33 4.25 14.08
N ARG A 325 -17.51 3.67 13.78
CA ARG A 325 -17.61 2.25 13.41
C ARG A 325 -16.99 2.00 12.04
N GLU A 326 -17.28 2.86 11.07
CA GLU A 326 -16.71 2.77 9.73
C GLU A 326 -15.17 2.88 9.76
N VAL A 327 -14.63 3.79 10.59
CA VAL A 327 -13.17 3.88 10.82
C VAL A 327 -12.60 2.62 11.46
N GLU A 328 -13.27 2.00 12.44
CA GLU A 328 -12.80 0.73 13.02
C GLU A 328 -12.94 -0.45 12.03
N GLU A 329 -13.98 -0.49 11.20
CA GLU A 329 -14.14 -1.47 10.12
C GLU A 329 -13.07 -1.32 9.04
N LEU A 330 -12.70 -0.08 8.69
CA LEU A 330 -11.59 0.22 7.77
C LEU A 330 -10.22 -0.08 8.41
N LYS A 331 -10.09 -0.02 9.73
CA LYS A 331 -8.89 -0.44 10.47
C LYS A 331 -8.79 -1.96 10.66
N ALA A 332 -9.90 -2.69 10.67
CA ALA A 332 -9.92 -4.14 10.85
C ALA A 332 -9.10 -4.94 9.79
N PRO A 333 -9.15 -4.64 8.48
CA PRO A 333 -8.28 -5.31 7.50
C PRO A 333 -6.80 -4.93 7.67
N ASN A 334 -6.51 -3.73 8.20
CA ASN A 334 -5.14 -3.27 8.47
C ASN A 334 -4.53 -3.98 9.70
N ARG A 335 -5.34 -4.27 10.73
CA ARG A 335 -4.94 -5.13 11.85
C ARG A 335 -4.70 -6.59 11.41
N LYS A 336 -5.57 -7.16 10.56
CA LYS A 336 -5.37 -8.51 9.99
C LYS A 336 -4.10 -8.65 9.13
N LEU A 337 -3.67 -7.57 8.47
CA LEU A 337 -2.39 -7.50 7.75
C LEU A 337 -1.17 -7.35 8.68
N SER A 338 -1.34 -6.63 9.80
CA SER A 338 -0.33 -6.50 10.86
C SER A 338 -0.11 -7.82 11.60
N ASP A 339 -1.19 -8.52 11.95
CA ASP A 339 -1.11 -9.80 12.66
C ASP A 339 -0.52 -10.90 11.75
N ARG A 340 -0.90 -10.94 10.46
CA ARG A 340 -0.24 -11.83 9.48
C ARG A 340 1.24 -11.54 9.27
N ARG A 341 1.68 -10.28 9.40
CA ARG A 341 3.11 -9.94 9.38
C ARG A 341 3.81 -10.37 10.67
N ALA A 342 3.15 -10.28 11.81
CA ALA A 342 3.72 -10.75 13.09
C ALA A 342 3.83 -12.30 13.14
N ASP A 343 2.91 -13.02 12.50
CA ASP A 343 3.00 -14.48 12.36
C ASP A 343 4.07 -14.91 11.36
N PHE A 344 4.27 -14.17 10.25
CA PHE A 344 5.38 -14.39 9.31
C PHE A 344 6.76 -14.20 9.97
N VAL A 345 6.89 -13.21 10.88
CA VAL A 345 8.14 -12.96 11.61
C VAL A 345 8.42 -14.03 12.68
N LYS A 346 7.39 -14.76 13.14
CA LYS A 346 7.59 -15.93 14.03
C LYS A 346 7.94 -17.22 13.28
N GLU A 347 7.46 -17.42 12.05
CA GLU A 347 7.88 -18.56 11.21
C GLU A 347 9.27 -18.37 10.58
N GLU A 348 9.74 -17.14 10.37
CA GLU A 348 11.10 -16.85 9.88
C GLU A 348 12.18 -16.77 10.98
N SER A 349 11.90 -17.31 12.18
CA SER A 349 12.94 -17.61 13.16
C SER A 349 13.38 -19.08 13.00
N PRO A 350 14.38 -19.40 12.16
CA PRO A 350 14.91 -20.75 12.12
C PRO A 350 15.47 -21.08 13.50
N SER A 351 14.88 -22.10 14.13
CA SER A 351 15.45 -22.72 15.32
C SER A 351 16.94 -22.97 15.12
N LEU A 352 17.73 -22.53 16.09
CA LEU A 352 19.20 -22.59 16.18
C LEU A 352 19.75 -24.03 16.30
N HIS A 353 19.28 -24.95 15.46
CA HIS A 353 19.74 -26.35 15.42
C HIS A 353 20.26 -26.82 14.05
N LEU A 354 20.05 -26.08 12.95
CA LEU A 354 20.57 -26.49 11.63
C LEU A 354 21.98 -25.99 11.29
N TRP A 355 22.54 -25.03 12.02
CA TRP A 355 23.88 -24.49 11.72
C TRP A 355 25.06 -25.31 12.27
N LYS A 356 24.80 -26.43 12.98
CA LYS A 356 25.85 -27.36 13.43
C LYS A 356 26.20 -28.46 12.42
N TYR A 357 25.47 -28.58 11.30
CA TYR A 357 25.66 -29.69 10.37
C TYR A 357 26.54 -29.39 9.14
N PHE A 358 26.87 -28.13 8.86
CA PHE A 358 27.67 -27.77 7.68
C PHE A 358 29.13 -27.39 7.99
N SER A 359 29.59 -27.53 9.24
CA SER A 359 30.99 -27.24 9.63
C SER A 359 31.89 -28.49 9.72
N SER A 360 31.37 -29.69 9.42
CA SER A 360 32.08 -30.96 9.66
C SER A 360 32.53 -31.70 8.38
N VAL A 361 32.26 -31.17 7.18
CA VAL A 361 32.63 -31.83 5.93
C VAL A 361 33.28 -30.81 5.01
N ASN A 362 34.51 -30.41 5.35
CA ASN A 362 35.55 -29.91 4.43
C ASN A 362 36.78 -29.50 5.25
N SER A 363 37.39 -30.47 5.92
CA SER A 363 38.75 -30.34 6.44
C SER A 363 39.59 -31.50 5.95
N HIS A 364 39.93 -31.52 4.66
CA HIS A 364 41.15 -32.14 4.12
C HIS A 364 41.25 -31.79 2.64
N HIS A 365 41.91 -30.68 2.32
CA HIS A 365 43.01 -30.62 1.35
C HIS A 365 43.63 -29.21 1.36
N PHE A 366 44.94 -29.18 1.57
CA PHE A 366 45.79 -28.01 1.72
C PHE A 366 45.89 -27.15 0.46
N GLY A 367 46.09 -25.83 0.62
CA GLY A 367 46.59 -24.97 -0.45
C GLY A 367 46.42 -23.46 -0.25
N CYS A 368 47.30 -22.85 0.55
CA CYS A 368 47.66 -21.42 0.67
C CYS A 368 47.00 -20.38 -0.27
N SER A 369 46.38 -19.34 0.32
CA SER A 369 47.01 -18.00 0.41
C SER A 369 46.13 -16.98 1.16
N HIS A 370 46.71 -16.39 2.20
CA HIS A 370 46.19 -15.27 2.96
C HIS A 370 46.05 -14.00 2.10
N ARG A 371 44.91 -13.30 2.23
CA ARG A 371 44.92 -11.83 2.34
C ARG A 371 43.85 -11.36 3.31
N VAL A 372 44.35 -10.82 4.40
CA VAL A 372 43.65 -10.08 5.45
C VAL A 372 43.35 -8.68 4.91
N PHE A 373 42.11 -8.21 5.05
CA PHE A 373 41.85 -6.79 5.22
C PHE A 373 40.85 -6.59 6.35
N SER A 374 41.30 -5.79 7.30
CA SER A 374 40.78 -5.52 8.63
C SER A 374 39.68 -4.46 8.64
N ASN A 375 38.74 -4.65 9.57
CA ASN A 375 37.82 -3.65 10.12
C ASN A 375 38.55 -2.36 10.56
N SER A 376 37.99 -1.20 10.21
CA SER A 376 38.15 0.07 10.94
C SER A 376 36.77 0.72 11.05
N GLN A 377 36.11 0.60 12.20
CA GLN A 377 36.06 1.60 13.27
C GLN A 377 35.13 2.79 13.00
N ASN A 378 34.06 2.76 13.79
CA ASN A 378 33.06 3.75 14.08
C ASN A 378 33.65 4.85 14.98
N SER A 379 33.31 6.13 14.78
CA SER A 379 33.52 7.16 15.80
C SER A 379 32.48 8.29 15.76
N ASN A 380 31.75 8.37 16.88
CA ASN A 380 31.30 9.59 17.57
C ASN A 380 29.95 10.22 17.21
N ASN A 381 28.94 9.73 17.95
CA ASN A 381 27.94 10.58 18.59
C ASN A 381 28.60 11.64 19.48
N ARG A 382 28.29 12.91 19.26
CA ARG A 382 28.31 13.95 20.31
C ARG A 382 27.24 15.00 20.00
N THR A 383 26.19 14.96 20.80
CA THR A 383 25.29 16.09 21.05
C THR A 383 26.07 17.22 21.73
N PHE A 384 25.84 18.48 21.36
CA PHE A 384 25.65 19.63 22.26
C PHE A 384 25.23 20.88 21.46
N PHE A 385 24.56 21.78 22.17
CA PHE A 385 23.74 22.91 21.76
C PHE A 385 24.45 24.09 21.06
N ALA A 386 23.63 24.83 20.29
CA ALA A 386 23.51 26.30 20.14
C ALA A 386 24.77 27.18 20.01
N GLU A 387 24.85 28.00 18.95
CA GLU A 387 24.40 29.40 18.90
C GLU A 387 24.71 30.03 17.52
N LYS A 388 23.97 31.12 17.24
CA LYS A 388 24.06 32.15 16.17
C LYS A 388 25.46 32.37 15.57
N GLU A 389 25.62 32.69 14.29
CA GLU A 389 25.06 33.81 13.50
C GLU A 389 24.74 33.48 12.04
#